data_AF-A0A193FV24-F1
#
_entry.id   AF-A0A193FV24-F1
#
_cell.length_a   1.000
_cell.length_b   1.000
_cell.length_c   1.000
_cell.angle_alpha   90.00
_cell.angle_beta   90.00
_cell.angle_gamma   90.00
#
_symmetry.space_group_name_H-M   'P 1'
#
loop_
_entity.id
_entity.type
_entity.pdbx_description
1 polymer ?
#
loop_
_entity_poly.entity_id
_entity_poly.type
_entity_poly.pdbx_seq_one_letter_code
_entity_poly.pdbx_strand_id
1 'polypeptide(L)' 'MAAFFGAIFYFGLLIAGLVGWIFNIGKLVHVGMPLAQWGVIEVLRAIGILLAPLGAVLGYC' A
#
# COMPACT_ATOMS: atom_id res chain seq x y z
N MET A 1 21.95 -2.36 -22.99
CA MET A 1 20.78 -1.44 -22.88
C MET A 1 19.59 -2.08 -22.16
N ALA A 2 19.12 -3.28 -22.52
CA ALA A 2 17.95 -3.90 -21.88
C ALA A 2 18.06 -4.04 -20.34
N ALA A 3 19.22 -4.46 -19.81
CA ALA A 3 19.43 -4.61 -18.37
C ALA A 3 19.32 -3.30 -17.57
N PHE A 4 19.71 -2.17 -18.18
CA PHE A 4 19.62 -0.85 -17.55
C PHE A 4 18.16 -0.39 -17.38
N PHE A 5 17.35 -0.53 -18.43
CA PHE A 5 15.91 -0.24 -18.35
C PHE A 5 15.19 -1.22 -17.41
N GLY A 6 15.60 -2.49 -17.39
CA GLY A 6 15.08 -3.47 -16.42
C GLY A 6 15.35 -3.08 -14.97
N ALA A 7 16.55 -2.60 -14.66
CA ALA A 7 16.88 -2.12 -13.31
C ALA A 7 16.04 -0.90 -12.91
N ILE A 8 15.88 0.09 -13.79
CA ILE A 8 15.06 1.27 -13.53
C ILE A 8 13.62 0.87 -13.21
N PHE A 9 13.03 0.00 -14.02
CA PHE A 9 11.66 -0.47 -13.80
C PHE A 9 11.51 -1.21 -12.47
N TYR A 10 12.46 -2.10 -12.15
CA TYR A 10 12.47 -2.82 -10.88
C TYR A 10 12.52 -1.88 -9.67
N PHE A 11 13.47 -0.94 -9.64
CA PHE A 11 13.56 0.02 -8.54
C PHE A 11 12.35 0.96 -8.49
N GLY A 12 11.81 1.34 -9.64
CA GLY A 12 10.57 2.13 -9.72
C GLY A 12 9.38 1.42 -9.08
N LEU A 13 9.19 0.13 -9.37
CA LEU A 13 8.15 -0.69 -8.74
C LEU A 13 8.36 -0.85 -7.24
N LEU A 14 9.61 -1.02 -6.81
CA LEU A 14 9.96 -1.17 -5.39
C LEU A 14 9.63 0.11 -4.60
N ILE A 15 9.98 1.28 -5.16
CA ILE A 15 9.65 2.59 -4.59
C ILE A 15 8.14 2.80 -4.57
N ALA A 16 7.44 2.54 -5.68
CA ALA A 16 5.98 2.65 -5.73
C ALA A 16 5.30 1.72 -4.71
N GLY A 17 5.81 0.50 -4.54
CA GLY A 17 5.33 -0.45 -3.53
C GLY A 17 5.46 0.10 -2.11
N LEU A 18 6.64 0.64 -1.77
CA LEU A 18 6.92 1.26 -0.47
C LEU A 18 6.03 2.49 -0.23
N VAL A 19 5.92 3.39 -1.21
CA VAL A 19 5.10 4.60 -1.11
C VAL A 19 3.63 4.25 -0.93
N GLY A 20 3.10 3.34 -1.74
CA GLY A 20 1.73 2.84 -1.59
C GLY A 20 1.50 2.25 -0.20
N TRP A 21 2.42 1.43 0.30
CA TRP A 21 2.27 0.81 1.62
C TRP A 21 2.23 1.84 2.75
N ILE A 22 3.07 2.88 2.69
CA ILE A 22 3.04 4.00 3.63
C ILE A 22 1.70 4.76 3.54
N PHE A 23 1.20 5.02 2.32
CA PHE A 23 -0.11 5.67 2.14
C PHE A 23 -1.26 4.84 2.71
N ASN A 24 -1.19 3.51 2.63
CA ASN A 24 -2.18 2.63 3.24
C ASN A 24 -2.21 2.78 4.77
N ILE A 25 -1.04 2.79 5.41
CA ILE A 25 -0.94 3.03 6.86
C ILE A 25 -1.49 4.42 7.21
N GLY A 26 -1.10 5.44 6.44
CA GLY A 26 -1.61 6.80 6.59
C GLY A 26 -3.14 6.85 6.54
N LYS A 27 -3.75 6.20 5.55
CA LYS A 27 -5.21 6.13 5.43
C LYS A 27 -5.85 5.43 6.63
N LEU A 28 -5.26 4.33 7.11
CA LEU A 28 -5.78 3.61 8.29
C LEU A 28 -5.75 4.46 9.56
N VAL A 29 -4.66 5.20 9.78
CA VAL A 29 -4.52 6.11 10.94
C VAL A 29 -5.53 7.25 10.90
N HIS A 30 -5.96 7.68 9.71
CA HIS A 30 -6.89 8.80 9.53
C HIS A 30 -8.34 8.38 9.22
N VAL A 31 -8.71 7.09 9.41
CA VAL A 31 -10.09 6.61 9.16
C VAL A 31 -11.13 7.40 9.96
N GLY A 32 -10.80 7.86 11.17
CA GLY A 32 -11.68 8.73 11.98
C GLY A 32 -12.97 8.08 12.49
N MET A 33 -13.26 6.84 12.07
CA MET A 33 -14.43 6.06 12.46
C MET A 33 -14.06 4.95 13.46
N PRO A 34 -14.95 4.64 14.43
CA PRO A 34 -14.75 3.54 15.35
C PRO A 34 -14.73 2.18 14.61
N LEU A 35 -14.00 1.21 15.15
CA LEU A 35 -13.80 -0.12 14.55
C LEU A 35 -15.12 -0.83 14.20
N ALA A 36 -16.19 -0.62 14.98
CA ALA A 36 -17.51 -1.20 14.74
C ALA A 36 -18.20 -0.70 13.45
N GLN A 37 -17.71 0.40 12.87
CA GLN A 37 -18.23 0.99 11.62
C GLN A 37 -17.31 0.73 10.42
N TRP A 38 -16.24 -0.04 10.61
CA TRP A 38 -15.31 -0.35 9.52
C TRP A 38 -15.97 -1.23 8.47
N GLY A 39 -15.79 -0.84 7.22
CA GLY A 39 -16.15 -1.65 6.07
C GLY A 39 -15.04 -2.62 5.70
N VAL A 40 -15.26 -3.31 4.59
CA VAL A 40 -14.30 -4.28 4.03
C VAL A 40 -12.97 -3.61 3.70
N ILE A 41 -12.98 -2.36 3.22
CA ILE A 41 -11.77 -1.66 2.81
C ILE A 41 -10.85 -1.42 4.01
N GLU A 42 -11.36 -0.90 5.12
CA GLU A 42 -10.57 -0.59 6.31
C GLU A 42 -9.96 -1.86 6.92
N VAL A 43 -10.72 -2.95 6.93
CA VAL A 43 -10.22 -4.27 7.36
C VAL A 43 -9.11 -4.77 6.43
N LEU A 44 -9.29 -4.66 5.11
CA LEU A 44 -8.25 -5.03 4.14
C LEU A 44 -7.01 -4.15 4.28
N ARG A 45 -7.16 -2.86 4.58
CA ARG A 45 -6.04 -1.95 4.84
C ARG A 45 -5.24 -2.39 6.06
N ALA A 46 -5.90 -2.82 7.13
CA ALA A 46 -5.23 -3.36 8.32
C ALA A 46 -4.47 -4.66 8.02
N ILE A 47 -5.06 -5.59 7.27
CA ILE A 47 -4.37 -6.81 6.79
C ILE A 47 -3.19 -6.44 5.88
N GLY A 48 -3.36 -5.43 5.04
CA GLY A 48 -2.34 -4.90 4.13
C GLY A 48 -1.10 -4.32 4.82
N ILE A 49 -1.15 -4.07 6.13
CA ILE A 49 0.06 -3.73 6.91
C ILE A 49 1.00 -4.93 6.97
N LEU A 50 0.47 -6.14 7.19
CA LEU A 50 1.25 -7.39 7.26
C LEU A 50 1.55 -7.94 5.87
N LEU A 51 0.62 -7.76 4.93
CA LEU A 51 0.77 -8.16 3.53
C LEU A 51 1.18 -6.96 2.68
N ALA A 52 2.47 -6.63 2.68
CA ALA A 52 3.00 -5.42 2.04
C ALA A 52 2.54 -5.22 0.57
N PRO A 53 2.46 -6.25 -0.30
CA PRO A 53 1.94 -6.07 -1.67
C PRO A 53 0.46 -5.63 -1.70
N LEU A 54 -0.37 -6.18 -0.82
CA LEU A 54 -1.77 -5.79 -0.69
C LEU A 54 -1.87 -4.36 -0.16
N GLY A 55 -1.13 -4.03 0.90
CA GLY A 55 -1.09 -2.67 1.44
C GLY A 55 -0.60 -1.65 0.42
N ALA A 56 0.38 -1.99 -0.41
CA ALA A 56 0.85 -1.14 -1.49
C ALA A 56 -0.27 -0.75 -2.46
N VAL A 57 -1.02 -1.75 -2.93
CA VAL A 57 -2.16 -1.53 -3.84
C VAL A 57 -3.24 -0.69 -3.17
N LEU A 58 -3.65 -1.08 -1.96
CA LEU A 58 -4.70 -0.38 -1.20
C LEU A 58 -4.33 1.06 -0.86
N GLY A 59 -3.04 1.38 -0.74
CA GLY A 59 -2.56 2.75 -0.53
C GLY A 59 -2.89 3.69 -1.68
N TYR A 60 -2.93 3.18 -2.91
CA TYR A 60 -3.31 3.95 -4.09
C TYR A 60 -4.83 4.00 -4.34
N CYS A 61 -5.61 3.11 -3.69
CA CYS A 61 -7.07 3.08 -3.73
C CYS A 61 -7.72 4.17 -2.89
#